data_AF-A0A2M7CHB3-F1
#
_entry.id   AF-A0A2M7CHB3-F1
#
_cell.length_a   1.000
_cell.length_b   1.000
_cell.length_c   1.000
_cell.angle_alpha   90.00
_cell.angle_beta   90.00
_cell.angle_gamma   90.00
#
_symmetry.space_group_name_H-M   'P 1'
#
loop_
_entity.id
_entity.type
_entity.pdbx_description
1 polymer ?
#
loop_
_entity_poly.entity_id
_entity_poly.type
_entity_poly.pdbx_seq_one_letter_code
_entity_poly.pdbx_strand_id
1 'polypeptide(L)' 'MPALLIKDIPREVHEWLKREAERNRRSMTQQAIVVLEERMRRFRPVRFPPPVQTRTILTAEFIDRAKHEGRL' A
#
# COMPACT_ATOMS: atom_id res chain seq x y z
N MET A 1 1.84 3.58 -24.55
CA MET A 1 1.32 3.64 -23.16
C MET A 1 0.91 5.08 -22.88
N PRO A 2 -0.31 5.36 -22.41
CA PRO A 2 -0.69 6.72 -22.05
C PRO A 2 0.18 7.22 -20.89
N ALA A 3 0.63 8.47 -20.97
CA ALA A 3 1.42 9.14 -19.94
C ALA A 3 0.62 10.33 -19.39
N LEU A 4 0.62 10.49 -18.06
CA LEU A 4 -0.02 11.61 -17.38
C LEU A 4 1.08 12.56 -16.86
N LEU A 5 1.05 13.81 -17.33
CA LEU A 5 1.90 14.88 -16.81
C LEU A 5 1.03 15.88 -16.05
N ILE A 6 1.32 16.08 -14.77
CA ILE A 6 0.66 17.09 -13.93
C ILE A 6 1.65 18.24 -13.77
N LYS A 7 1.33 19.40 -14.36
CA LYS A 7 2.15 20.62 -14.25
C LYS A 7 1.65 21.49 -13.11
N ASP A 8 2.54 22.36 -12.62
CA ASP A 8 2.23 23.42 -11.64
C ASP A 8 1.53 22.91 -10.38
N ILE A 9 1.95 21.74 -9.91
CA ILE A 9 1.40 21.14 -8.69
C ILE A 9 1.87 21.96 -7.48
N PRO A 10 0.99 22.25 -6.51
CA PRO A 10 1.41 22.96 -5.30
C PRO A 10 2.56 22.23 -4.61
N ARG A 11 3.58 22.98 -4.15
CA ARG A 11 4.80 22.39 -3.58
C ARG A 11 4.51 21.42 -2.44
N GLU A 12 3.54 21.74 -1.60
CA GLU A 12 3.07 20.87 -0.51
C GLU A 12 2.57 19.50 -1.00
N VAL A 13 1.87 19.45 -2.14
CA VAL A 13 1.39 18.20 -2.75
C VAL A 13 2.56 17.40 -3.30
N HIS A 14 3.55 18.08 -3.91
CA HIS A 14 4.75 17.42 -4.43
C HIS A 14 5.55 16.76 -3.31
N GLU A 15 5.80 17.49 -2.22
CA GLU A 15 6.52 16.96 -1.05
C GLU A 15 5.74 15.83 -0.36
N TRP A 16 4.41 15.94 -0.29
CA TRP A 16 3.57 14.86 0.23
C TRP A 16 3.67 13.60 -0.62
N LEU A 17 3.56 13.71 -1.96
CA LEU A 17 3.69 12.57 -2.87
C LEU A 17 5.06 11.88 -2.74
N LYS A 18 6.14 12.65 -2.61
CA LYS A 18 7.49 12.10 -2.46
C LYS A 18 7.62 11.29 -1.18
N ARG A 19 7.19 11.85 -0.03
CA ARG A 19 7.24 11.15 1.26
C ARG A 19 6.40 9.87 1.27
N GLU A 20 5.19 9.91 0.72
CA GLU A 20 4.33 8.74 0.65
C GLU A 20 4.88 7.67 -0.31
N ALA A 21 5.50 8.07 -1.42
CA ALA A 21 6.16 7.13 -2.33
C ALA A 21 7.32 6.40 -1.64
N GLU A 22 8.19 7.11 -0.91
CA GLU A 22 9.29 6.52 -0.14
C GLU A 22 8.77 5.55 0.92
N ARG A 23 7.77 5.97 1.70
CA ARG A 23 7.15 5.15 2.76
C ARG A 23 6.57 3.84 2.22
N ASN A 24 5.94 3.89 1.05
CA ASN A 24 5.32 2.73 0.41
C ASN A 24 6.28 1.95 -0.51
N ARG A 25 7.56 2.33 -0.57
CA ARG A 25 8.60 1.73 -1.44
C ARG A 25 8.19 1.72 -2.92
N ARG A 26 7.66 2.85 -3.40
CA ARG A 26 7.18 3.05 -4.78
C ARG A 26 7.85 4.24 -5.43
N SER A 27 7.79 4.33 -6.76
CA SER A 27 8.11 5.57 -7.46
C SER A 27 7.01 6.62 -7.23
N MET A 28 7.35 7.91 -7.35
CA MET A 28 6.35 8.99 -7.24
C MET A 28 5.22 8.85 -8.27
N THR A 29 5.55 8.48 -9.51
CA THR A 29 4.55 8.24 -10.56
C THR A 29 3.59 7.13 -10.18
N GLN A 30 4.11 6.02 -9.66
CA GLN A 30 3.27 4.91 -9.20
C GLN A 30 2.40 5.33 -8.01
N GLN A 31 2.93 6.13 -7.08
CA GLN A 31 2.15 6.65 -5.97
C GLN A 31 1.02 7.57 -6.45
N ALA A 32 1.27 8.45 -7.44
CA ALA A 32 0.23 9.28 -8.03
C ALA A 32 -0.89 8.45 -8.68
N ILE A 33 -0.54 7.37 -9.38
CA ILE A 33 -1.52 6.43 -9.96
C ILE A 33 -2.37 5.81 -8.86
N VAL A 34 -1.77 5.31 -7.78
CA VAL A 34 -2.52 4.71 -6.66
C VAL A 34 -3.52 5.69 -6.06
N VAL A 35 -3.11 6.95 -5.83
CA VAL A 35 -4.01 7.98 -5.29
C VAL A 35 -5.20 8.24 -6.23
N LEU A 36 -4.97 8.28 -7.54
CA LEU A 36 -6.05 8.42 -8.52
C LEU A 36 -6.98 7.20 -8.53
N GLU A 37 -6.41 5.99 -8.56
CA GLU A 37 -7.17 4.74 -8.55
C GLU A 37 -8.01 4.58 -7.28
N GLU A 38 -7.48 4.94 -6.11
CA GLU A 38 -8.19 4.91 -4.84
C GLU A 38 -9.41 5.82 -4.84
N ARG A 39 -9.35 6.97 -5.53
CA ARG A 39 -10.48 7.91 -5.65
C ARG A 39 -11.47 7.51 -6.74
N MET A 40 -10.99 6.87 -7.81
CA MET A 40 -11.85 6.35 -8.88
C MET A 40 -12.64 5.12 -8.43
N ARG A 41 -12.00 4.25 -7.65
CA ARG A 41 -12.71 3.15 -7.00
C ARG A 41 -13.60 3.77 -5.92
N ARG A 42 -14.90 3.50 -5.94
CA ARG A 42 -15.75 3.68 -4.75
C ARG A 42 -15.23 2.71 -3.71
N PHE A 43 -14.18 3.09 -2.98
CA PHE A 43 -13.49 2.23 -2.04
C PHE A 43 -14.50 1.82 -0.98
N ARG A 44 -15.02 0.60 -1.10
CA ARG A 44 -15.77 -0.01 -0.02
C ARG A 44 -14.71 -0.48 0.95
N PRO A 45 -14.61 0.09 2.17
CA PRO A 45 -13.65 -0.39 3.14
C PRO A 45 -13.82 -1.89 3.28
N VAL A 46 -12.74 -2.63 3.06
CA VAL A 46 -12.72 -4.08 3.23
C VAL A 46 -12.99 -4.31 4.72
N ARG A 47 -14.19 -4.76 5.03
CA ARG A 47 -14.53 -5.16 6.40
C ARG A 47 -13.92 -6.53 6.61
N PHE A 48 -12.76 -6.55 7.24
CA PHE A 48 -12.21 -7.79 7.74
C PHE A 48 -13.12 -8.34 8.84
N PRO A 49 -13.31 -9.67 8.91
CA PRO A 49 -13.90 -10.26 10.10
C PRO A 49 -13.04 -9.92 11.32
N PRO A 50 -13.60 -9.98 12.53
CA PRO A 50 -12.82 -9.83 13.74
C PRO A 50 -11.61 -10.78 13.74
N PRO A 51 -10.47 -10.38 14.33
CA PRO A 51 -9.29 -11.23 14.40
C PRO A 51 -9.64 -12.61 14.95
N VAL A 52 -9.21 -13.67 14.26
CA VAL A 52 -9.38 -15.03 14.74
C VAL A 52 -8.50 -15.23 15.96
N GLN A 53 -9.11 -15.57 17.09
CA GLN A 53 -8.35 -15.97 18.28
C GLN A 53 -7.81 -17.38 18.06
N THR A 54 -6.52 -17.48 17.76
CA THR A 54 -5.84 -18.75 17.59
C THR A 54 -5.49 -19.33 18.95
N ARG A 55 -5.58 -20.66 19.09
CA ARG A 55 -5.12 -21.36 20.31
C ARG A 55 -3.61 -21.24 20.52
N THR A 56 -2.87 -21.12 19.41
CA THR A 56 -1.42 -20.92 19.40
C THR A 56 -1.11 -19.43 19.27
N ILE A 57 -0.15 -18.95 20.06
CA ILE A 57 0.36 -17.58 19.91
C ILE A 57 1.12 -17.49 18.59
N LEU A 58 0.60 -16.67 17.67
CA LEU A 58 1.27 -16.39 16.40
C LEU A 58 2.32 -15.29 16.62
N THR A 59 3.55 -15.70 16.91
CA THR A 59 4.68 -14.77 17.00
C THR A 59 5.18 -14.38 15.60
N ALA A 60 5.92 -13.27 15.51
CA ALA A 60 6.54 -12.85 14.25
C ALA A 60 7.46 -13.95 13.68
N GLU A 61 8.22 -14.62 14.56
CA GLU A 61 9.08 -15.76 14.19
C GLU A 61 8.29 -16.92 13.60
N PHE A 62 7.15 -17.28 14.21
CA PHE A 62 6.27 -18.32 13.67
C PHE A 62 5.79 -17.97 12.26
N ILE A 63 5.35 -16.72 12.06
CA ILE A 63 4.85 -16.24 10.78
C ILE A 63 5.95 -16.28 9.70
N ASP A 64 7.16 -15.84 10.04
CA ASP A 64 8.27 -15.80 9.08
C ASP A 64 8.76 -17.19 8.70
N ARG A 65 8.79 -18.13 9.66
CA ARG A 65 9.06 -19.54 9.37
C ARG A 65 8.01 -20.13 8.41
N ALA A 66 6.72 -19.92 8.70
CA ALA A 66 5.64 -20.43 7.86
C ALA A 66 5.68 -19.87 6.42
N LYS A 67 6.03 -18.58 6.26
CA LYS A 67 6.24 -17.98 4.92
C LYS A 67 7.41 -18.64 4.17
N HIS A 68 8.46 -19.04 4.87
CA HIS A 68 9.62 -19.68 4.25
C HIS A 68 9.29 -21.11 3.81
N GLU A 69 8.64 -21.89 4.68
CA GLU A 69 8.19 -23.26 4.40
C GLU A 69 7.21 -23.33 3.22
N GLY A 70 6.27 -22.40 3.12
CA GLY A 70 5.27 -22.36 2.05
C GLY A 70 5.72 -21.76 0.72
N ARG A 71 7.00 -21.37 0.58
CA ARG A 71 7.59 -20.87 -0.69
C ARG A 71 8.33 -21.96 -1.47
N LEU A 72 8.35 -23.19 -0.98
CA LEU A 72 8.85 -24.38 -1.69
C LEU A 72 7.82 -24.93 -2.67
#